data_AF-A4ILB7-F1
#
_entry.id   AF-A4ILB7-F1
#
_cell.length_a   1.000
_cell.length_b   1.000
_cell.length_c   1.000
_cell.angle_alpha   90.00
_cell.angle_beta   90.00
_cell.angle_gamma   90.00
#
_symmetry.space_group_name_H-M   'P 1'
#
loop_
_entity.id
_entity.type
_entity.pdbx_description
1 polymer ?
#
loop_
_entity_poly.entity_id
_entity_poly.type
_entity_poly.pdbx_seq_one_letter_code
_entity_poly.pdbx_strand_id
1 'polypeptide(L)'
;MHLLVEASYDIQGEGGGKMDQQFFKNIEKKTGVNMKDIFELANSLQNANFSDEKTVRQVVKRVAQIANRRVPKELEDQIVKTIVHSGKQIDFNTIANMLNNKK
;
A
#
# COMPACT_ATOMS: atom_id res chain seq x y z
N MET A 1 -1.78 -50.19 -25.28
CA MET A 1 -1.28 -49.23 -24.28
C MET A 1 -0.71 -48.01 -24.99
N HIS A 2 -1.55 -47.12 -25.52
CA HIS A 2 -1.09 -45.85 -26.11
C HIS A 2 -2.22 -44.81 -26.23
N LEU A 3 -3.18 -44.81 -25.30
CA LEU A 3 -4.39 -43.97 -25.34
C LEU A 3 -4.79 -43.40 -23.97
N LEU A 4 -3.89 -43.37 -22.99
CA LEU A 4 -4.18 -42.87 -21.63
C LEU A 4 -3.12 -41.87 -21.12
N VAL A 5 -2.54 -41.06 -22.01
CA VAL A 5 -1.58 -40.00 -21.65
C VAL A 5 -1.93 -38.68 -22.34
N GLU A 6 -3.21 -38.30 -22.33
CA GLU A 6 -3.64 -36.97 -22.80
C GLU A 6 -4.53 -36.20 -21.80
N ALA A 7 -4.70 -36.71 -20.59
CA ALA A 7 -5.56 -36.08 -19.57
C ALA A 7 -4.80 -35.50 -18.38
N SER A 8 -3.52 -35.14 -18.56
CA SER A 8 -2.71 -34.56 -17.51
C SER A 8 -2.45 -33.08 -17.75
N TYR A 9 -3.37 -32.28 -17.21
CA TYR A 9 -3.09 -30.96 -16.64
C TYR A 9 -2.73 -29.82 -17.61
N ASP A 10 -3.73 -29.38 -18.36
CA ASP A 10 -3.86 -28.00 -18.84
C ASP A 10 -4.41 -27.08 -17.72
N ILE A 11 -3.62 -26.87 -16.66
CA ILE A 11 -3.90 -25.85 -15.64
C ILE A 11 -2.65 -24.99 -15.45
N GLN A 12 -2.35 -24.16 -16.43
CA GLN A 12 -1.68 -22.88 -16.14
C GLN A 12 -2.76 -21.85 -15.86
N GLY A 13 -2.92 -21.55 -14.57
CA GLY A 13 -3.88 -20.58 -14.06
C GLY A 13 -3.56 -19.17 -14.52
N GLU A 14 -4.18 -18.74 -15.61
CA GLU A 14 -4.34 -17.33 -15.95
C GLU A 14 -5.50 -16.73 -15.14
N GLY A 15 -5.32 -16.61 -13.81
CA GLY A 15 -6.33 -16.07 -12.90
C GLY A 15 -5.97 -14.76 -12.20
N GLY A 16 -4.70 -14.32 -12.23
CA GLY A 16 -4.27 -13.16 -11.43
C GLY A 16 -3.16 -12.27 -12.02
N GLY A 17 -2.60 -12.57 -13.19
CA GLY A 17 -1.39 -11.88 -13.67
C GLY A 17 -1.61 -10.56 -14.43
N LYS A 18 -2.74 -10.39 -15.13
CA LYS A 18 -2.88 -9.33 -16.15
C LYS A 18 -3.38 -7.99 -15.58
N MET A 19 -4.33 -8.02 -14.63
CA MET A 19 -4.85 -6.80 -14.01
C MET A 19 -3.81 -6.14 -13.10
N ASP A 20 -3.10 -6.94 -12.30
CA ASP A 20 -2.08 -6.47 -11.37
C ASP A 20 -0.92 -5.79 -12.11
N GLN A 21 -0.42 -6.42 -13.18
CA GLN A 21 0.64 -5.83 -14.01
C GLN A 21 0.22 -4.49 -14.64
N GLN A 22 -1.03 -4.36 -15.08
CA GLN A 22 -1.50 -3.12 -15.70
C GLN A 22 -1.71 -2.00 -14.67
N PHE A 23 -2.21 -2.34 -13.49
CA PHE A 23 -2.29 -1.44 -12.35
C PHE A 23 -0.90 -0.91 -11.95
N PHE A 24 0.07 -1.80 -11.74
CA PHE A 24 1.44 -1.44 -11.36
C PHE A 24 2.13 -0.57 -12.41
N LYS A 25 2.03 -0.94 -13.70
CA LYS A 25 2.55 -0.14 -14.82
C LYS A 25 1.94 1.25 -14.87
N ASN A 26 0.64 1.37 -14.56
CA ASN A 26 -0.04 2.67 -14.56
C ASN A 26 0.42 3.55 -13.40
N ILE A 27 0.68 2.99 -12.21
CA ILE A 27 1.24 3.75 -11.09
C ILE A 27 2.65 4.20 -11.43
N GLU A 28 3.52 3.30 -11.88
CA GLU A 28 4.90 3.62 -12.23
C GLU A 28 4.96 4.74 -13.28
N LYS A 29 4.14 4.67 -14.32
CA LYS A 29 4.04 5.73 -15.34
C LYS A 29 3.55 7.08 -14.78
N LYS A 30 2.60 7.07 -13.84
CA LYS A 30 2.01 8.29 -13.27
C LYS A 30 2.89 8.93 -12.21
N THR A 31 3.61 8.13 -11.43
CA THR A 31 4.36 8.59 -10.26
C THR A 31 5.87 8.60 -10.47
N GLY A 32 6.38 7.86 -11.48
CA GLY A 32 7.81 7.65 -11.71
C GLY A 32 8.46 6.68 -10.72
N VAL A 33 7.65 5.97 -9.92
CA VAL A 33 8.12 5.08 -8.85
C VAL A 33 8.37 3.68 -9.39
N ASN A 34 9.54 3.12 -9.10
CA ASN A 34 9.83 1.72 -9.39
C ASN A 34 9.08 0.78 -8.42
N MET A 35 8.27 -0.11 -8.98
CA MET A 35 7.46 -1.04 -8.19
C MET A 35 8.31 -2.04 -7.39
N LYS A 36 9.49 -2.42 -7.89
CA LYS A 36 10.42 -3.30 -7.18
C LYS A 36 10.82 -2.70 -5.83
N ASP A 37 11.20 -1.43 -5.82
CA ASP A 37 11.61 -0.73 -4.59
C ASP A 37 10.44 -0.61 -3.60
N ILE A 38 9.21 -0.46 -4.10
CA ILE A 38 8.00 -0.46 -3.28
C ILE A 38 7.72 -1.83 -2.67
N PHE A 39 7.89 -2.92 -3.42
CA PHE A 39 7.73 -4.27 -2.89
C PHE A 39 8.80 -4.61 -1.86
N GLU A 40 10.07 -4.26 -2.12
CA GLU A 40 11.16 -4.42 -1.16
C GLU A 40 10.90 -3.64 0.13
N LEU A 41 10.42 -2.38 0.00
CA LEU A 41 10.01 -1.59 1.13
C LEU A 41 8.87 -2.26 1.90
N ALA A 42 7.78 -2.64 1.23
CA ALA A 42 6.64 -3.31 1.86
C ALA A 42 7.08 -4.57 2.62
N ASN A 43 7.95 -5.37 2.02
CA ASN A 43 8.50 -6.58 2.65
C ASN A 43 9.29 -6.26 3.92
N SER A 44 10.10 -5.19 3.91
CA SER A 44 10.86 -4.76 5.08
C SER A 44 9.99 -4.25 6.23
N LEU A 45 8.77 -3.81 5.93
CA LEU A 45 7.84 -3.19 6.89
C LEU A 45 6.81 -4.16 7.47
N GLN A 46 6.81 -5.43 7.07
CA GLN A 46 5.86 -6.43 7.55
C GLN A 46 5.85 -6.59 9.09
N ASN A 47 7.00 -6.35 9.74
CA ASN A 47 7.16 -6.43 11.19
C ASN A 47 7.28 -5.03 11.85
N ALA A 48 6.98 -3.96 11.13
CA ALA A 48 7.12 -2.60 11.64
C ALA A 48 5.96 -2.22 12.57
N ASN A 49 6.25 -1.43 13.61
CA ASN A 49 5.23 -0.89 14.51
C ASN A 49 4.71 0.46 14.00
N PHE A 50 3.55 0.47 13.33
CA PHE A 50 2.93 1.70 12.83
C PHE A 50 2.23 2.56 13.90
N SER A 51 2.25 2.13 15.16
CA SER A 51 1.82 2.95 16.30
C SER A 51 2.96 3.82 16.85
N ASP A 52 4.21 3.52 16.48
CA ASP A 52 5.37 4.33 16.85
C ASP A 52 5.64 5.41 15.81
N GLU A 53 5.61 6.66 16.26
CA GLU A 53 5.86 7.84 15.44
C GLU A 53 7.22 7.77 14.72
N LYS A 54 8.25 7.26 15.39
CA LYS A 54 9.60 7.17 14.80
C LYS A 54 9.62 6.18 13.63
N THR A 55 9.02 5.01 13.84
CA THR A 55 8.88 3.98 12.80
C THR A 55 8.10 4.51 11.60
N VAL A 56 6.93 5.12 11.82
CA VAL A 56 6.12 5.72 10.74
C VAL A 56 6.90 6.81 9.99
N ARG A 57 7.61 7.68 10.72
CA ARG A 57 8.42 8.74 10.13
C ARG A 57 9.53 8.19 9.22
N GLN A 58 10.19 7.10 9.63
CA GLN A 58 11.19 6.43 8.79
C GLN A 58 10.58 5.86 7.51
N VAL A 59 9.39 5.26 7.60
CA VAL A 59 8.64 4.76 6.44
C VAL A 59 8.32 5.89 5.46
N VAL A 60 7.75 7.00 5.95
CA VAL A 60 7.38 8.15 5.12
C VAL A 60 8.60 8.70 4.37
N LYS A 61 9.74 8.85 5.05
CA LYS A 61 10.99 9.29 4.43
C LYS A 61 11.46 8.33 3.35
N ARG A 62 11.38 7.02 3.60
CA ARG A 62 11.83 6.01 2.64
C ARG A 62 10.96 6.00 1.38
N VAL A 63 9.64 6.10 1.54
CA VAL A 63 8.70 6.26 0.41
C VAL A 63 8.99 7.55 -0.37
N ALA A 64 9.21 8.67 0.32
CA ALA A 64 9.52 9.95 -0.32
C ALA A 64 10.80 9.90 -1.17
N GLN A 65 11.83 9.20 -0.68
CA GLN A 65 13.07 8.95 -1.42
C GLN A 65 12.83 8.12 -2.68
N ILE A 66 12.10 7.01 -2.56
CA ILE A 66 11.78 6.13 -3.70
C ILE A 66 10.96 6.88 -4.76
N ALA A 67 10.01 7.72 -4.32
CA ALA A 67 9.19 8.53 -5.20
C ALA A 67 9.89 9.79 -5.73
N ASN A 68 11.13 10.04 -5.31
CA ASN A 68 11.87 11.26 -5.62
C ASN A 68 11.03 12.53 -5.36
N ARG A 69 10.26 12.53 -4.26
CA ARG A 69 9.40 13.65 -3.84
C ARG A 69 10.00 14.34 -2.63
N ARG A 70 10.03 15.68 -2.67
CA ARG A 70 10.38 16.48 -1.48
C ARG A 70 9.19 16.50 -0.54
N VAL A 71 9.39 16.03 0.68
CA VAL A 71 8.41 16.12 1.77
C VAL A 71 8.96 17.11 2.79
N PRO A 72 8.41 18.33 2.90
CA PRO A 72 8.81 19.27 3.93
C PRO A 72 8.38 18.76 5.30
N LYS A 73 9.07 19.21 6.36
CA LYS A 73 8.87 18.72 7.72
C LYS A 73 7.41 18.82 8.20
N GLU A 74 6.73 19.92 7.88
CA GLU A 74 5.32 20.11 8.23
C GLU A 74 4.40 19.05 7.59
N LEU A 75 4.64 18.73 6.31
CA LEU A 75 3.89 17.68 5.61
C LEU A 75 4.23 16.29 6.15
N GLU A 76 5.51 16.03 6.45
CA GLU A 76 5.95 14.80 7.10
C GLU A 76 5.22 14.60 8.44
N ASP A 77 5.20 15.63 9.28
CA ASP A 77 4.55 15.61 10.59
C ASP A 77 3.03 15.40 10.47
N GLN A 78 2.37 16.01 9.48
CA GLN A 78 0.95 15.77 9.21
C GLN A 78 0.65 14.33 8.77
N ILE A 79 1.48 13.76 7.88
CA ILE A 79 1.32 12.37 7.43
C ILE A 79 1.53 11.43 8.61
N VAL A 80 2.61 11.62 9.36
CA VAL A 80 2.96 10.81 10.54
C VAL A 80 1.85 10.88 11.58
N LYS A 81 1.38 12.09 11.89
CA LYS A 81 0.27 12.29 12.83
C LYS A 81 -0.97 11.55 12.37
N THR A 82 -1.34 11.67 11.10
CA THR A 82 -2.51 10.98 10.54
C THR A 82 -2.35 9.46 10.64
N ILE A 83 -1.22 8.88 10.26
CA ILE A 83 -1.02 7.41 10.33
C ILE A 83 -1.07 6.91 11.77
N VAL A 84 -0.38 7.58 12.70
CA VAL A 84 -0.33 7.17 14.12
C VAL A 84 -1.68 7.38 14.81
N HIS A 85 -2.39 8.48 14.51
CA HIS A 85 -3.69 8.80 15.14
C HIS A 85 -4.86 8.03 14.51
N SER A 86 -4.84 7.78 13.19
CA SER A 86 -5.88 6.98 12.51
C SER A 86 -5.84 5.50 12.88
N GLY A 87 -4.76 5.02 13.52
CA GLY A 87 -4.74 3.72 14.21
C GLY A 87 -5.69 3.63 15.40
N LYS A 88 -6.17 4.77 15.92
CA LYS A 88 -7.22 4.87 16.94
C LYS A 88 -8.50 5.38 16.32
N GLN A 89 -9.28 4.46 15.75
CA GLN A 89 -10.73 4.56 15.59
C GLN A 89 -11.24 5.88 14.99
N ILE A 90 -11.39 5.91 13.67
CA ILE A 90 -12.61 6.54 13.15
C ILE A 90 -13.75 5.61 13.61
N ASP A 91 -14.21 5.80 14.84
CA ASP A 91 -15.37 5.10 15.36
C ASP A 91 -16.56 5.52 14.49
N PHE A 92 -17.36 4.54 14.06
CA PHE A 92 -18.62 4.78 13.38
C PHE A 92 -19.49 5.77 14.16
N ASN A 93 -19.40 5.78 15.50
CA ASN A 93 -20.08 6.75 16.35
C ASN A 93 -19.58 8.19 16.13
N THR A 94 -18.27 8.39 15.89
CA THR A 94 -17.71 9.70 15.57
C THR A 94 -18.22 10.21 14.22
N ILE A 95 -18.30 9.33 13.22
CA ILE A 95 -18.88 9.66 11.90
C ILE A 95 -20.37 10.00 12.04
N ALA A 96 -21.13 9.18 12.77
CA ALA A 96 -22.56 9.37 12.97
C ALA A 96 -22.88 10.73 13.64
N ASN A 97 -22.09 11.14 14.63
CA ASN A 97 -22.27 12.43 15.32
C ASN A 97 -21.90 13.64 14.45
N MET A 98 -20.99 13.48 13.50
CA MET A 98 -20.67 14.53 12.53
C MET A 98 -21.76 14.66 11.45
N LEU A 99 -22.36 13.55 11.03
CA LEU A 99 -23.43 13.54 10.02
C LEU A 99 -24.77 14.03 10.58
N ASN A 100 -25.04 13.82 11.87
CA ASN A 100 -26.31 14.19 12.50
C ASN A 100 -26.41 15.68 12.88
N ASN A 101 -25.33 16.45 12.79
CA ASN A 101 -25.36 17.90 13.05
C ASN A 101 -25.73 18.69 11.78
N LYS A 102 -27.02 18.66 11.43
CA LYS A 102 -27.66 19.74 10.68
C LYS A 102 -28.26 20.73 11.68
N LYS A 103 -27.64 21.90 11.80
CA LYS A 103 -28.32 23.15 12.16
C LYS A 103 -28.12 24.13 11.03
#